data_AF-A0A0E9XAA4-F1
#
_entry.id   AF-A0A0E9XAA4-F1
#
_cell.length_a   1.000
_cell.length_b   1.000
_cell.length_c   1.000
_cell.angle_alpha   90.00
_cell.angle_beta   90.00
_cell.angle_gamma   90.00
#
_symmetry.space_group_name_H-M   'P 1'
#
loop_
_entity.id
_entity.type
_entity.pdbx_description
1 polymer ?
#
loop_
_entity_poly.entity_id
_entity_poly.type
_entity_poly.pdbx_seq_one_letter_code
_entity_poly.pdbx_strand_id
1 'polypeptide(L)' 'MTVNPGGRRLRQWLIEQIHSNLYSGLLWEDEEQTMFRIPWKHAGKQDYNQEIDASIFKVRNVL' A
#
# COMPACT_ATOMS: atom_id res chain seq x y z
N MET A 1 -16.09 10.01 17.65
CA MET A 1 -14.75 9.38 17.58
C MET A 1 -13.85 10.36 16.89
N THR A 2 -12.91 10.95 17.63
CA THR A 2 -12.12 12.11 17.18
C THR A 2 -11.07 11.68 16.17
N VAL A 3 -11.15 12.26 14.96
CA VAL A 3 -10.13 12.14 13.92
C VAL A 3 -8.87 12.84 14.44
N ASN A 4 -7.81 12.08 14.68
CA ASN A 4 -6.51 12.65 15.06
C ASN A 4 -5.94 13.40 13.83
N PRO A 5 -5.62 14.71 13.94
CA PRO A 5 -5.07 15.50 12.84
C PRO A 5 -3.54 15.36 12.71
N GLY A 6 -2.91 14.50 13.50
CA GLY A 6 -1.50 14.12 13.34
C GLY A 6 -1.36 13.04 12.27
N GLY A 7 -0.52 13.29 11.27
CA GLY A 7 -0.33 12.46 10.07
C GLY A 7 -0.57 10.97 10.29
N ARG A 8 -1.38 10.38 9.40
CA ARG A 8 -1.78 8.96 9.43
C ARG A 8 -0.55 8.10 9.70
N ARG A 9 -0.53 7.36 10.82
CA ARG A 9 0.58 6.44 11.11
C ARG A 9 0.65 5.41 9.98
N LEU A 10 1.84 5.17 9.43
CA LEU A 10 2.07 4.29 8.27
C LEU A 10 1.30 2.96 8.37
N ARG A 11 1.29 2.34 9.56
CA ARG A 11 0.56 1.09 9.82
C ARG A 11 -0.93 1.20 9.49
N GLN A 12 -1.61 2.22 10.02
CA GLN A 12 -3.04 2.39 9.82
C GLN A 12 -3.35 2.63 8.33
N TRP A 13 -2.57 3.49 7.70
CA TRP A 13 -2.70 3.79 6.28
C TRP A 13 -2.49 2.54 5.40
N LEU A 14 -1.51 1.70 5.74
CA LEU A 14 -1.20 0.49 4.99
C LEU A 14 -2.29 -0.57 5.11
N ILE A 15 -2.87 -0.74 6.30
CA ILE A 15 -4.03 -1.63 6.52
C ILE A 15 -5.20 -1.20 5.63
N GLU A 16 -5.49 0.11 5.58
CA GLU A 16 -6.54 0.66 4.71
C GLU A 16 -6.24 0.40 3.22
N GLN A 17 -4.98 0.45 2.80
CA GLN A 17 -4.61 0.13 1.42
C GLN A 17 -4.82 -1.36 1.10
N ILE A 18 -4.47 -2.27 2.03
CA ILE A 18 -4.71 -3.71 1.84
C ILE A 18 -6.21 -3.98 1.69
N HIS A 19 -7.05 -3.39 2.55
CA HIS A 19 -8.50 -3.58 2.49
C HIS A 19 -9.15 -2.93 1.25
N SER A 20 -8.52 -1.90 0.67
CA SER A 20 -9.04 -1.24 -0.53
C SER A 20 -9.01 -2.10 -1.79
N ASN A 21 -8.17 -3.15 -1.82
CA ASN A 21 -7.91 -3.97 -3.01
C ASN A 21 -7.50 -3.17 -4.27
N LEU A 22 -7.01 -1.94 -4.12
CA LEU A 22 -6.59 -1.08 -5.23
C LEU A 22 -5.25 -1.51 -5.85
N TYR A 23 -4.39 -2.15 -5.08
CA TYR A 23 -3.05 -2.56 -5.50
C TYR A 23 -3.01 -4.08 -5.69
N SER A 24 -2.95 -4.54 -6.94
CA SER A 24 -2.90 -5.97 -7.23
C SER A 24 -1.68 -6.63 -6.58
N GLY A 25 -1.91 -7.66 -5.78
CA GLY A 25 -0.85 -8.38 -5.05
C GLY A 25 -0.53 -7.80 -3.67
N LEU A 26 -1.16 -6.69 -3.26
CA LEU A 26 -1.17 -6.23 -1.87
C LEU A 26 -2.31 -6.92 -1.12
N LEU A 27 -1.98 -7.92 -0.31
CA LEU A 27 -2.97 -8.76 0.38
C LEU A 27 -2.42 -9.31 1.69
N TRP A 28 -3.33 -9.69 2.58
CA TRP A 28 -3.01 -10.49 3.77
C TRP A 28 -2.65 -11.92 3.34
N GLU A 29 -1.55 -12.44 3.86
CA GLU A 29 -1.12 -13.82 3.62
C GLU A 29 -1.79 -14.81 4.59
N ASP A 30 -2.30 -14.31 5.72
CA ASP A 30 -3.03 -15.05 6.74
C ASP A 30 -4.37 -14.40 7.09
N GLU A 31 -5.32 -15.22 7.55
CA GLU A 31 -6.65 -14.75 7.98
C GLU A 31 -6.59 -13.90 9.27
N GLU A 32 -5.54 -14.07 10.08
CA GLU A 32 -5.31 -13.32 11.31
C GLU A 32 -4.81 -11.89 11.05
N GLN A 33 -4.53 -11.54 9.79
CA GLN A 33 -4.02 -10.24 9.34
C GLN A 33 -2.73 -9.82 10.07
N THR A 34 -1.82 -10.77 10.23
CA THR A 34 -0.53 -10.55 10.88
C THR A 34 0.61 -10.35 9.88
N MET A 35 0.47 -10.91 8.67
CA MET A 35 1.46 -10.90 7.59
C MET A 35 0.80 -10.49 6.27
N PHE A 36 1.45 -9.62 5.52
CA PHE A 36 0.97 -9.15 4.23
C PHE A 36 2.11 -9.07 3.23
N ARG A 37 1.75 -9.08 1.95
CA ARG A 37 2.69 -8.97 0.83
C ARG A 37 2.59 -7.60 0.18
N ILE A 38 3.73 -7.02 -0.23
CA ILE A 38 3.76 -5.87 -1.14
C ILE A 38 4.35 -6.33 -2.48
N PRO A 39 3.70 -6.07 -3.63
CA PRO A 39 4.29 -6.32 -4.93
C PRO A 39 5.50 -5.39 -5.15
N TRP A 40 6.65 -5.97 -5.52
CA TRP A 40 7.87 -5.20 -5.77
C TRP A 40 8.55 -5.64 -7.06
N LYS A 41 8.68 -4.72 -8.02
CA LYS A 41 9.46 -4.91 -9.24
C LYS A 41 10.64 -3.95 -9.21
N HIS A 42 11.83 -4.45 -9.53
CA HIS A 42 13.02 -3.60 -9.60
C HIS A 42 12.91 -2.60 -10.76
N ALA A 43 13.14 -1.31 -10.47
CA ALA A 43 13.05 -0.22 -11.43
C ALA A 43 13.99 -0.33 -12.65
N GLY A 44 15.05 -1.15 -12.56
CA GLY A 44 15.96 -1.43 -13.68
C GLY A 44 15.44 -2.43 -14.71
N LYS A 45 14.24 -3.02 -14.51
CA LYS A 45 13.63 -3.94 -15.48
C LYS A 45 13.07 -3.14 -16.67
N GLN A 46 13.27 -3.63 -17.90
CA GLN A 46 12.81 -2.95 -19.12
C GLN A 46 11.29 -2.74 -19.16
N ASP A 47 10.54 -3.66 -18.57
CA ASP A 47 9.08 -3.63 -18.49
C ASP A 47 8.58 -3.02 -17.17
N TYR A 48 9.42 -2.26 -16.47
CA TYR A 48 9.01 -1.52 -15.27
C TYR A 48 8.07 -0.37 -15.63
N ASN A 49 6.86 -0.40 -15.07
CA ASN A 49 5.87 0.65 -15.20
C ASN A 49 5.78 1.42 -13.88
N GLN A 50 6.28 2.66 -13.86
CA GLN A 50 6.32 3.48 -12.66
C GLN A 50 4.93 3.85 -12.10
N GLU A 51 3.86 3.78 -12.89
CA GLU A 51 2.51 4.03 -12.40
C GLU A 51 1.95 2.82 -11.66
N ILE A 52 2.29 1.61 -12.11
CA ILE A 52 1.81 0.35 -11.53
C ILE A 52 2.76 -0.13 -10.43
N ASP A 53 4.05 -0.29 -10.75
CA ASP A 53 5.06 -0.91 -9.89
C ASP A 53 5.51 0.00 -8.73
N ALA A 54 5.26 1.31 -8.81
CA ALA A 54 5.48 2.25 -7.71
C ALA A 54 4.19 2.84 -7.12
N SER A 55 3.01 2.35 -7.56
CA SER A 55 1.69 2.89 -7.19
C SER A 55 1.53 3.09 -5.68
N ILE A 56 1.81 2.06 -4.89
CA ILE A 56 1.68 2.08 -3.42
C ILE A 56 2.68 3.04 -2.73
N PHE A 57 3.85 3.28 -3.35
CA PHE A 57 4.87 4.19 -2.81
C PHE A 57 4.65 5.65 -3.24
N LYS A 58 3.82 5.86 -4.26
CA LYS A 58 3.49 7.18 -4.81
C LYS A 58 2.26 7.82 -4.17
N VAL A 59 1.59 7.15 -3.24
CA VAL A 59 0.34 7.66 -2.65
C VAL A 59 0.61 8.93 -1.87
N ARG A 60 0.28 10.05 -2.51
CA ARG A 60 0.30 11.39 -1.93
C ARG A 60 -0.99 11.56 -1.16
N ASN A 61 -0.88 12.17 0.02
CA ASN A 61 -2.01 12.64 0.81
C ASN A 61 -3.06 13.28 -0.10
N VAL A 62 -4.19 12.62 -0.29
CA VAL A 62 -5.40 13.27 -0.80
C VAL A 62 -5.99 13.96 0.44
N LEU A 63 -5.82 15.29 0.50
CA LEU A 63 -6.63 16.16 1.36
C LEU A 63 -8.04 16.25 0.79
#